data_AF-A0A7X9DB03-F1
#
_entry.id   AF-A0A7X9DB03-F1
#
_cell.length_a   1.000
_cell.length_b   1.000
_cell.length_c   1.000
_cell.angle_alpha   90.00
_cell.angle_beta   90.00
_cell.angle_gamma   90.00
#
_symmetry.space_group_name_H-M   'P 1'
#
loop_
_entity.id
_entity.type
_entity.pdbx_description
1 polymer ?
#
loop_
_entity_poly.entity_id
_entity_poly.type
_entity_poly.pdbx_seq_one_letter_code
_entity_poly.pdbx_strand_id
1 'polypeptide(L)'
;MIWFNIITIIISATALAISYHTFKENKRLTKKQQFESTFFNMLTQLDKIVGNLSLYKVSGRDVFKYLYLNFEIVFIEGIFYNNIMENVNAILKMDIKPEEEDQKLKNIYPSIDSTEALKNKKVRFKGLRTIINNFGLTGFELVTINKFDHYFNYVTLFIRKVDETDLKENGKDEQKIKTDYINIIKAMLTPYELVFLFYYGLTLDGYKFKRLAEKYSIFEHLDIALLANSLRDERFNLYGDEYKSDYQRFVTDNKEDKNKYNSSIDKSTVVYL
;
A
#
# COMPACT_ATOMS: atom_id res chain seq x y z
N MET A 1 -46.88 45.07 37.54
CA MET A 1 -46.61 43.65 37.84
C MET A 1 -46.48 42.80 36.56
N ILE A 2 -47.44 42.85 35.63
CA ILE A 2 -47.43 42.06 34.37
C ILE A 2 -46.21 42.33 33.46
N TRP A 3 -45.80 43.60 33.31
CA TRP A 3 -44.65 43.98 32.48
C TRP A 3 -43.31 43.36 32.92
N PHE A 4 -43.11 43.19 34.23
CA PHE A 4 -41.90 42.59 34.79
C PHE A 4 -41.81 41.10 34.46
N ASN A 5 -42.96 40.41 34.44
CA ASN A 5 -43.05 39.01 34.06
C ASN A 5 -42.75 38.82 32.56
N ILE A 6 -43.23 39.71 31.69
CA ILE A 6 -42.95 39.66 30.24
C ILE A 6 -41.45 39.82 29.98
N ILE A 7 -40.79 40.80 30.63
CA ILE A 7 -39.33 41.00 30.50
C ILE A 7 -38.56 39.77 30.98
N THR A 8 -38.96 39.18 32.11
CA THR A 8 -38.32 37.96 32.65
C THR A 8 -38.45 36.77 31.69
N ILE A 9 -39.61 36.61 31.04
CA ILE A 9 -39.84 35.57 30.03
C ILE A 9 -38.93 35.79 28.82
N ILE A 10 -38.79 37.02 28.32
CA ILE A 10 -37.92 37.35 27.18
C ILE A 10 -36.44 37.07 27.52
N ILE A 11 -35.98 37.47 28.71
CA ILE A 11 -34.62 37.21 29.17
C ILE A 11 -34.38 35.69 29.29
N SER A 12 -35.33 34.95 29.85
CA SER A 12 -35.21 33.50 29.99
C SER A 12 -35.18 32.79 28.64
N ALA A 13 -36.01 33.22 27.68
CA ALA A 13 -36.05 32.66 26.33
C ALA A 13 -34.75 32.95 25.55
N THR A 14 -34.21 34.17 25.66
CA THR A 14 -32.93 34.52 25.03
C THR A 14 -31.76 33.76 25.63
N ALA A 15 -31.70 33.63 26.97
CA ALA A 15 -30.70 32.80 27.64
C ALA A 15 -30.77 31.34 27.20
N LEU A 16 -31.97 30.78 27.06
CA LEU A 16 -32.18 29.41 26.58
C LEU A 16 -31.72 29.24 25.12
N ALA A 17 -31.99 30.22 24.25
CA ALA A 17 -31.53 30.20 22.87
C ALA A 17 -29.99 30.24 22.77
N ILE A 18 -29.33 31.10 23.56
CA ILE A 18 -27.87 31.15 23.66
C ILE A 18 -27.32 29.81 24.18
N SER A 19 -27.88 29.31 25.28
CA SER A 19 -27.46 28.03 25.88
C SER A 19 -27.61 26.87 24.91
N TYR A 20 -28.69 26.82 24.13
CA TYR A 20 -28.90 25.81 23.10
C TYR A 20 -27.87 25.92 21.97
N HIS A 21 -27.56 27.14 21.52
CA HIS A 21 -26.53 27.37 20.52
C HIS A 21 -25.14 26.94 21.00
N THR A 22 -24.74 27.39 22.19
CA THR A 22 -23.48 27.01 22.83
C THR A 22 -23.40 25.51 23.08
N PHE A 23 -24.48 24.86 23.52
CA PHE A 23 -24.53 23.41 23.68
C PHE A 23 -24.28 22.66 22.37
N LYS A 24 -24.90 23.11 21.26
CA LYS A 24 -24.72 22.51 19.93
C LYS A 24 -23.27 22.66 19.45
N GLU A 25 -22.65 23.82 19.65
CA GLU A 25 -21.26 24.06 19.30
C GLU A 25 -20.30 23.20 20.15
N ASN A 26 -20.51 23.16 21.47
CA ASN A 26 -19.73 22.32 22.39
C ASN A 26 -19.81 20.84 22.03
N LYS A 27 -21.00 20.34 21.64
CA LYS A 27 -21.16 18.96 21.18
C LYS A 27 -20.32 18.67 19.93
N ARG A 28 -20.26 19.62 18.99
CA ARG A 28 -19.42 19.49 17.78
C ARG A 28 -17.93 19.51 18.13
N LEU A 29 -17.49 20.46 18.96
CA LEU A 29 -16.09 20.56 19.41
C LEU A 29 -15.66 19.28 20.13
N THR A 30 -16.51 18.75 21.01
CA THR A 30 -16.25 17.49 21.73
C THR A 30 -16.07 16.32 20.78
N LYS A 31 -16.94 16.17 19.76
CA LYS A 31 -16.80 15.12 18.74
C LYS A 31 -15.49 15.23 17.97
N LYS A 32 -15.11 16.45 17.57
CA LYS A 32 -13.86 16.70 16.86
C LYS A 32 -12.66 16.33 17.74
N GLN A 33 -12.65 16.75 19.00
CA GLN A 33 -11.59 16.40 19.96
C GLN A 33 -11.50 14.87 20.19
N GLN A 34 -12.63 14.18 20.30
CA GLN A 34 -12.67 12.72 20.41
C GLN A 34 -12.08 12.03 19.17
N PHE A 35 -12.42 12.54 17.98
CA PHE A 35 -11.83 12.07 16.73
C PHE A 35 -10.32 12.32 16.70
N GLU A 36 -9.86 13.54 16.97
CA GLU A 36 -8.43 13.89 16.96
C GLU A 36 -7.64 13.04 17.96
N SER A 37 -8.16 12.84 19.17
CA SER A 37 -7.56 11.93 20.14
C SER A 37 -7.46 10.50 19.62
N THR A 38 -8.54 9.99 19.00
CA THR A 38 -8.54 8.66 18.38
C THR A 38 -7.55 8.58 17.22
N PHE A 39 -7.48 9.61 16.39
CA PHE A 39 -6.57 9.72 15.26
C PHE A 39 -5.11 9.67 15.71
N PHE A 40 -4.70 10.49 16.69
CA PHE A 40 -3.32 10.48 17.21
C PHE A 40 -2.96 9.19 17.93
N ASN A 41 -3.93 8.56 18.61
CA ASN A 41 -3.75 7.22 19.15
C ASN A 41 -3.49 6.21 18.02
N MET A 42 -4.28 6.25 16.94
CA MET A 42 -4.08 5.38 15.79
C MET A 42 -2.74 5.62 15.08
N LEU A 43 -2.29 6.88 15.03
CA LEU A 43 -0.99 7.27 14.50
C LEU A 43 0.16 6.65 15.32
N THR A 44 0.05 6.73 16.65
CA THR A 44 1.01 6.12 17.57
C THR A 44 1.02 4.59 17.45
N GLN A 45 -0.14 3.98 17.26
CA GLN A 45 -0.25 2.53 17.06
C GLN A 45 0.33 2.08 15.71
N LEU A 46 0.21 2.88 14.65
CA LEU A 46 0.90 2.62 13.37
C LEU A 46 2.41 2.55 13.61
N ASP A 47 2.96 3.54 14.29
CA ASP A 47 4.39 3.61 14.58
C ASP A 47 4.87 2.43 15.44
N LYS A 48 4.06 2.01 16.43
CA LYS A 48 4.35 0.80 17.23
C LYS A 48 4.31 -0.48 16.41
N ILE A 49 3.30 -0.66 15.55
CA ILE A 49 3.20 -1.84 14.68
C ILE A 49 4.45 -1.93 13.81
N VAL A 50 4.82 -0.82 13.17
CA VAL A 50 6.00 -0.77 12.32
C VAL A 50 7.28 -0.96 13.14
N GLY A 51 7.41 -0.32 14.29
CA GLY A 51 8.57 -0.43 15.19
C GLY A 51 8.80 -1.85 15.72
N ASN A 52 7.72 -2.62 15.91
CA ASN A 52 7.78 -4.02 16.35
C ASN A 52 8.04 -5.01 15.20
N LEU A 53 8.02 -4.57 13.94
CA LEU A 53 8.44 -5.42 12.84
C LEU A 53 9.90 -5.77 13.02
N SER A 54 10.22 -7.05 12.90
CA SER A 54 11.59 -7.55 12.90
C SER A 54 11.73 -8.68 11.91
N LEU A 55 12.84 -8.66 11.19
CA LEU A 55 13.20 -9.66 10.22
C LEU A 55 14.72 -9.82 10.26
N TYR A 56 15.18 -10.98 10.75
CA TYR A 56 16.59 -11.23 11.01
C TYR A 56 17.18 -10.18 11.97
N LYS A 57 18.21 -9.43 11.53
CA LYS A 57 18.91 -8.40 12.32
C LYS A 57 18.40 -6.99 12.04
N VAL A 58 17.30 -6.86 11.31
CA VAL A 58 16.71 -5.58 10.93
C VAL A 58 15.35 -5.46 11.61
N SER A 59 15.06 -4.27 12.14
CA SER A 59 13.80 -3.98 12.84
C SER A 59 13.22 -2.63 12.39
N GLY A 60 11.95 -2.39 12.69
CA GLY A 60 11.29 -1.15 12.32
C GLY A 60 11.05 -1.01 10.82
N ARG A 61 11.10 0.24 10.35
CA ARG A 61 10.88 0.61 8.94
C ARG A 61 11.91 0.02 7.98
N ASP A 62 13.14 -0.22 8.46
CA ASP A 62 14.20 -0.78 7.62
C ASP A 62 13.92 -2.21 7.16
N VAL A 63 12.99 -2.91 7.83
CA VAL A 63 12.54 -4.25 7.41
C VAL A 63 11.98 -4.23 5.98
N PHE A 64 11.23 -3.19 5.61
CA PHE A 64 10.66 -3.07 4.26
C PHE A 64 11.77 -2.97 3.21
N LYS A 65 12.74 -2.09 3.43
CA LYS A 65 13.90 -1.91 2.53
C LYS A 65 14.75 -3.18 2.45
N TYR A 66 15.05 -3.79 3.59
CA TYR A 66 15.85 -5.01 3.65
C TYR A 66 15.17 -6.16 2.92
N LEU A 67 13.87 -6.39 3.18
CA LEU A 67 13.08 -7.39 2.47
C LEU A 67 13.03 -7.12 0.97
N TYR A 68 12.87 -5.85 0.58
CA TYR A 68 12.73 -5.50 -0.83
C TYR A 68 14.01 -5.73 -1.65
N LEU A 69 15.16 -5.40 -1.08
CA LEU A 69 16.42 -5.35 -1.83
C LEU A 69 17.39 -6.49 -1.53
N ASN A 70 17.42 -6.98 -0.28
CA ASN A 70 18.56 -7.75 0.22
C ASN A 70 18.20 -9.13 0.79
N PHE A 71 16.94 -9.34 1.16
CA PHE A 71 16.52 -10.58 1.77
C PHE A 71 16.63 -11.75 0.81
N GLU A 72 17.32 -12.81 1.22
CA GLU A 72 17.50 -13.99 0.40
C GLU A 72 16.29 -14.91 0.52
N ILE A 73 15.70 -15.24 -0.62
CA ILE A 73 14.53 -16.12 -0.72
C ILE A 73 15.01 -17.37 -1.43
N VAL A 74 14.86 -18.50 -0.76
CA VAL A 74 15.27 -19.81 -1.28
C VAL A 74 14.02 -20.67 -1.44
N PHE A 75 13.74 -21.08 -2.67
CA PHE A 75 12.73 -22.09 -2.96
C PHE A 75 13.40 -23.47 -3.06
N ILE A 76 12.90 -24.40 -2.26
CA ILE A 76 13.32 -25.81 -2.24
C ILE A 76 12.20 -26.76 -2.68
N GLU A 77 10.95 -26.29 -2.64
CA GLU A 77 9.75 -27.03 -3.03
C GLU A 77 8.61 -26.06 -3.37
N GLY A 78 7.49 -26.60 -3.87
CA GLY A 78 6.30 -25.83 -4.22
C GLY A 78 6.19 -25.46 -5.71
N ILE A 79 5.08 -24.82 -6.09
CA ILE A 79 4.73 -24.58 -7.51
C ILE A 79 5.81 -23.78 -8.25
N PHE A 80 6.30 -22.68 -7.68
CA PHE A 80 7.36 -21.89 -8.30
C PHE A 80 8.65 -22.68 -8.49
N TYR A 81 9.05 -23.45 -7.46
CA TYR A 81 10.22 -24.32 -7.57
C TYR A 81 10.04 -25.35 -8.68
N ASN A 82 8.89 -26.03 -8.73
CA ASN A 82 8.59 -27.04 -9.73
C ASN A 82 8.64 -26.47 -11.15
N ASN A 83 7.98 -25.33 -11.39
CA ASN A 83 7.99 -24.65 -12.69
C ASN A 83 9.41 -24.27 -13.14
N ILE A 84 10.25 -23.79 -12.21
CA ILE A 84 11.65 -23.46 -12.50
C ILE A 84 12.45 -24.73 -12.80
N MET A 85 12.26 -25.80 -12.02
CA MET A 85 12.97 -27.07 -12.20
C MET A 85 12.60 -27.77 -13.50
N GLU A 86 11.35 -27.65 -13.96
CA GLU A 86 10.95 -28.14 -15.29
C GLU A 86 11.74 -27.44 -16.40
N ASN A 87 11.85 -26.11 -16.33
CA ASN A 87 12.66 -25.32 -17.28
C ASN A 87 14.15 -25.65 -17.18
N VAL A 88 14.69 -25.80 -15.96
CA VAL A 88 16.08 -26.24 -15.74
C VAL A 88 16.33 -27.61 -16.37
N ASN A 89 15.46 -28.59 -16.11
CA ASN A 89 15.60 -29.93 -16.67
C ASN A 89 15.47 -29.94 -18.20
N ALA A 90 14.64 -29.06 -18.77
CA ALA A 90 14.53 -28.90 -20.22
C ALA A 90 15.82 -28.32 -20.84
N ILE A 91 16.43 -27.32 -20.19
CA ILE A 91 17.70 -26.71 -20.63
C ILE A 91 18.84 -27.72 -20.57
N LEU A 92 18.99 -28.45 -19.45
CA LEU A 92 20.06 -29.45 -19.27
C LEU A 92 20.00 -30.61 -20.28
N LYS A 93 18.83 -30.84 -20.91
CA LYS A 93 18.66 -31.84 -21.97
C LYS A 93 19.08 -31.36 -23.36
N MET A 94 19.36 -30.06 -23.53
CA MET A 94 19.66 -29.48 -24.86
C MET A 94 21.09 -29.77 -25.35
N ASP A 95 21.96 -30.36 -24.51
CA ASP A 95 23.37 -30.64 -24.82
C ASP A 95 24.12 -29.40 -25.36
N ILE A 96 23.99 -28.29 -24.64
CA ILE A 96 24.59 -26.99 -24.96
C ILE A 96 25.69 -26.64 -23.95
N LYS A 97 26.48 -25.61 -24.25
CA LYS A 97 27.53 -25.15 -23.35
C LYS A 97 26.94 -24.55 -22.06
N PRO A 98 27.61 -24.69 -20.90
CA PRO A 98 27.13 -24.13 -19.63
C PRO A 98 26.83 -22.62 -19.64
N GLU A 99 27.57 -21.85 -20.45
CA GLU A 99 27.35 -20.41 -20.65
C GLU A 99 26.00 -20.12 -21.34
N GLU A 100 25.61 -20.99 -22.27
CA GLU A 100 24.33 -20.89 -22.98
C GLU A 100 23.15 -21.35 -22.11
N GLU A 101 23.38 -22.34 -21.23
CA GLU A 101 22.40 -22.75 -20.22
C GLU A 101 22.10 -21.61 -19.24
N ASP A 102 23.15 -20.95 -18.73
CA ASP A 102 23.06 -19.80 -17.83
C ASP A 102 22.25 -18.66 -18.48
N GLN A 103 22.59 -18.32 -19.72
CA GLN A 103 21.91 -17.25 -20.45
C GLN A 103 20.44 -17.60 -20.73
N LYS A 104 20.13 -18.83 -21.16
CA LYS A 104 18.76 -19.27 -21.39
C LYS A 104 17.94 -19.20 -20.10
N LEU A 105 18.48 -19.66 -18.97
CA LEU A 105 17.77 -19.64 -17.70
C LEU A 105 17.51 -18.20 -17.21
N LYS A 106 18.50 -17.30 -17.33
CA LYS A 106 18.35 -15.87 -16.98
C LYS A 106 17.37 -15.13 -17.89
N ASN A 107 17.24 -15.52 -19.15
CA ASN A 107 16.23 -14.98 -20.05
C ASN A 107 14.81 -15.36 -19.61
N ILE A 108 14.64 -16.55 -19.00
CA ILE A 108 13.34 -16.99 -18.47
C ILE A 108 13.09 -16.33 -17.12
N TYR A 109 14.08 -16.39 -16.22
CA TYR A 109 14.01 -15.88 -14.85
C TYR A 109 15.09 -14.82 -14.59
N PRO A 110 14.82 -13.55 -14.90
CA PRO A 110 15.78 -12.48 -14.66
C PRO A 110 16.17 -12.39 -13.18
N SER A 111 17.46 -12.45 -12.86
CA SER A 111 18.02 -12.37 -11.49
C SER A 111 17.96 -13.64 -10.65
N ILE A 112 17.65 -14.80 -11.23
CA ILE A 112 17.86 -16.09 -10.56
C ILE A 112 19.36 -16.35 -10.35
N ASP A 113 19.72 -16.98 -9.23
CA ASP A 113 21.02 -17.66 -9.12
C ASP A 113 20.98 -18.95 -9.94
N SER A 114 21.27 -18.80 -11.23
CA SER A 114 21.32 -19.88 -12.22
C SER A 114 22.33 -20.96 -11.85
N THR A 115 23.42 -20.61 -11.17
CA THR A 115 24.45 -21.59 -10.80
C THR A 115 23.94 -22.53 -9.72
N GLU A 116 23.33 -22.00 -8.65
CA GLU A 116 22.67 -22.82 -7.63
C GLU A 116 21.51 -23.64 -8.22
N ALA A 117 20.73 -23.05 -9.14
CA ALA A 117 19.59 -23.73 -9.75
C ALA A 117 20.02 -24.91 -10.64
N LEU A 118 21.02 -24.71 -11.51
CA LEU A 118 21.50 -25.74 -12.44
C LEU A 118 22.29 -26.84 -11.72
N LYS A 119 23.14 -26.50 -10.73
CA LYS A 119 24.04 -27.47 -10.08
C LYS A 119 23.45 -28.11 -8.82
N ASN A 120 22.91 -27.28 -7.93
CA ASN A 120 22.49 -27.71 -6.60
C ASN A 120 20.98 -27.93 -6.51
N LYS A 121 20.24 -27.65 -7.59
CA LYS A 121 18.77 -27.66 -7.63
C LYS A 121 18.18 -26.83 -6.49
N LYS A 122 18.82 -25.71 -6.16
CA LYS A 122 18.33 -24.71 -5.20
C LYS A 122 18.03 -23.43 -5.95
N VAL A 123 16.82 -22.89 -5.77
CA VAL A 123 16.43 -21.65 -6.44
C VAL A 123 16.56 -20.51 -5.45
N ARG A 124 17.47 -19.59 -5.72
CA ARG A 124 17.70 -18.40 -4.88
C ARG A 124 17.39 -17.12 -5.63
N PHE A 125 16.72 -16.21 -4.94
CA PHE A 125 16.46 -14.85 -5.37
C PHE A 125 16.88 -13.86 -4.27
N LYS A 126 17.36 -12.69 -4.70
CA LYS A 126 17.77 -11.61 -3.80
C LYS A 126 16.73 -10.49 -3.80
N GLY A 127 16.09 -10.30 -2.65
CA GLY A 127 15.09 -9.26 -2.42
C GLY A 127 13.74 -9.56 -3.08
N LEU A 128 12.68 -9.05 -2.47
CA LEU A 128 11.31 -9.16 -2.99
C LEU A 128 11.17 -8.57 -4.40
N ARG A 129 11.93 -7.53 -4.76
CA ARG A 129 11.89 -6.95 -6.11
C ARG A 129 12.15 -8.00 -7.20
N THR A 130 13.13 -8.87 -6.98
CA THR A 130 13.45 -9.91 -7.97
C THR A 130 12.35 -10.96 -8.03
N ILE A 131 11.74 -11.32 -6.90
CA ILE A 131 10.56 -12.19 -6.88
C ILE A 131 9.41 -11.59 -7.70
N ILE A 132 9.09 -10.32 -7.52
CA ILE A 132 8.01 -9.66 -8.28
C ILE A 132 8.35 -9.60 -9.77
N ASN A 133 9.61 -9.32 -10.14
CA ASN A 133 10.02 -9.33 -11.55
C ASN A 133 9.77 -10.69 -12.23
N ASN A 134 9.92 -11.78 -11.49
CA ASN A 134 9.82 -13.15 -12.01
C ASN A 134 8.41 -13.76 -11.90
N PHE A 135 7.63 -13.37 -10.89
CA PHE A 135 6.38 -14.05 -10.52
C PHE A 135 5.22 -13.10 -10.21
N GLY A 136 5.41 -11.80 -10.41
CA GLY A 136 4.37 -10.78 -10.24
C GLY A 136 3.80 -10.67 -8.84
N LEU A 137 2.51 -10.36 -8.77
CA LEU A 137 1.76 -10.23 -7.51
C LEU A 137 1.68 -11.55 -6.76
N THR A 138 1.64 -12.68 -7.46
CA THR A 138 1.63 -13.98 -6.81
C THR A 138 2.91 -14.21 -6.01
N GLY A 139 4.06 -13.78 -6.55
CA GLY A 139 5.33 -13.76 -5.82
C GLY A 139 5.32 -12.78 -4.63
N PHE A 140 4.72 -11.59 -4.81
CA PHE A 140 4.55 -10.63 -3.73
C PHE A 140 3.76 -11.20 -2.54
N GLU A 141 2.57 -11.76 -2.80
CA GLU A 141 1.68 -12.31 -1.78
C GLU A 141 2.34 -13.45 -1.02
N LEU A 142 3.00 -14.38 -1.72
CA LEU A 142 3.67 -15.52 -1.10
C LEU A 142 4.69 -15.08 -0.03
N VAL A 143 5.44 -14.01 -0.32
CA VAL A 143 6.48 -13.53 0.61
C VAL A 143 5.89 -12.71 1.75
N THR A 144 4.80 -11.97 1.48
CA THR A 144 4.31 -10.90 2.36
C THR A 144 3.13 -11.26 3.25
N ILE A 145 2.24 -12.17 2.84
CA ILE A 145 0.95 -12.47 3.51
C ILE A 145 1.15 -12.65 5.04
N ASN A 146 1.94 -13.63 5.46
CA ASN A 146 2.11 -13.88 6.90
C ASN A 146 2.94 -12.82 7.67
N LYS A 147 3.67 -11.94 6.98
CA LYS A 147 4.63 -11.01 7.62
C LYS A 147 4.07 -9.59 7.78
N PHE A 148 3.20 -9.17 6.87
CA PHE A 148 2.72 -7.78 6.79
C PHE A 148 1.20 -7.65 6.82
N ASP A 149 0.44 -8.73 6.92
CA ASP A 149 -1.04 -8.67 7.00
C ASP A 149 -1.53 -7.72 8.09
N HIS A 150 -0.93 -7.76 9.29
CA HIS A 150 -1.29 -6.84 10.36
C HIS A 150 -1.02 -5.39 10.00
N TYR A 151 0.12 -5.10 9.37
CA TYR A 151 0.47 -3.76 8.92
C TYR A 151 -0.48 -3.26 7.83
N PHE A 152 -0.73 -4.07 6.79
CA PHE A 152 -1.62 -3.71 5.68
C PHE A 152 -3.06 -3.49 6.13
N ASN A 153 -3.59 -4.40 6.94
CA ASN A 153 -4.94 -4.26 7.50
C ASN A 153 -5.04 -3.03 8.38
N TYR A 154 -4.01 -2.73 9.17
CA TYR A 154 -4.01 -1.57 10.05
C TYR A 154 -3.97 -0.24 9.27
N VAL A 155 -3.11 -0.10 8.27
CA VAL A 155 -3.08 1.11 7.40
C VAL A 155 -4.43 1.29 6.71
N THR A 156 -5.00 0.21 6.17
CA THR A 156 -6.33 0.22 5.53
C THR A 156 -7.41 0.68 6.50
N LEU A 157 -7.43 0.11 7.72
CA LEU A 157 -8.38 0.47 8.77
C LEU A 157 -8.23 1.94 9.16
N PHE A 158 -7.01 2.43 9.29
CA PHE A 158 -6.74 3.79 9.71
C PHE A 158 -7.26 4.81 8.71
N ILE A 159 -6.92 4.64 7.44
CA ILE A 159 -7.42 5.51 6.36
C ILE A 159 -8.95 5.45 6.29
N ARG A 160 -9.52 4.24 6.38
CA ARG A 160 -10.98 4.05 6.37
C ARG A 160 -11.66 4.77 7.54
N LYS A 161 -11.06 4.79 8.74
CA LYS A 161 -11.65 5.49 9.89
C LYS A 161 -11.73 6.99 9.69
N VAL A 162 -10.74 7.59 9.03
CA VAL A 162 -10.81 9.01 8.63
C VAL A 162 -11.89 9.21 7.57
N ASP A 163 -11.97 8.31 6.58
CA ASP A 163 -12.95 8.39 5.49
C ASP A 163 -14.41 8.32 5.98
N GLU A 164 -14.69 7.43 6.92
CA GLU A 164 -16.03 7.16 7.46
C GLU A 164 -16.51 8.20 8.48
N THR A 165 -15.60 8.97 9.11
CA THR A 165 -15.97 9.91 10.17
C THR A 165 -16.65 11.16 9.59
N ASP A 166 -17.75 11.61 10.23
CA ASP A 166 -18.38 12.90 9.90
C ASP A 166 -17.56 14.04 10.51
N LEU A 167 -16.82 14.77 9.66
CA LEU A 167 -15.90 15.85 10.03
C LEU A 167 -16.38 17.23 9.58
N LYS A 168 -17.69 17.43 9.46
CA LYS A 168 -18.27 18.71 9.01
C LYS A 168 -17.90 19.87 9.92
N GLU A 169 -17.22 20.87 9.34
CA GLU A 169 -16.96 22.17 9.94
C GLU A 169 -17.63 23.28 9.13
N ASN A 170 -18.15 24.31 9.80
CA ASN A 170 -18.87 25.39 9.14
C ASN A 170 -17.97 26.08 8.09
N GLY A 171 -18.44 26.13 6.85
CA GLY A 171 -17.74 26.81 5.76
C GLY A 171 -16.51 26.08 5.20
N LYS A 172 -16.26 24.83 5.62
CA LYS A 172 -15.15 24.02 5.09
C LYS A 172 -15.68 22.79 4.36
N ASP A 173 -14.99 22.42 3.29
CA ASP A 173 -15.21 21.17 2.58
C ASP A 173 -14.74 20.00 3.44
N GLU A 174 -15.69 19.11 3.79
CA GLU A 174 -15.42 17.90 4.59
C GLU A 174 -14.40 16.98 3.91
N GLN A 175 -14.43 16.87 2.57
CA GLN A 175 -13.49 16.04 1.85
C GLN A 175 -12.08 16.61 1.94
N LYS A 176 -11.93 17.94 1.94
CA LYS A 176 -10.64 18.61 2.16
C LYS A 176 -10.10 18.31 3.57
N ILE A 177 -10.94 18.41 4.60
CA ILE A 177 -10.53 18.09 5.98
C ILE A 177 -10.06 16.63 6.08
N LYS A 178 -10.80 15.68 5.49
CA LYS A 178 -10.39 14.27 5.45
C LYS A 178 -9.05 14.09 4.75
N THR A 179 -8.87 14.72 3.60
CA THR A 179 -7.60 14.70 2.86
C THR A 179 -6.44 15.25 3.70
N ASP A 180 -6.64 16.33 4.48
CA ASP A 180 -5.60 16.87 5.36
C ASP A 180 -5.14 15.84 6.40
N TYR A 181 -6.06 15.10 7.03
CA TYR A 181 -5.71 14.01 7.95
C TYR A 181 -5.01 12.84 7.25
N ILE A 182 -5.47 12.46 6.04
CA ILE A 182 -4.80 11.41 5.27
C ILE A 182 -3.40 11.84 4.82
N ASN A 183 -3.18 13.11 4.52
CA ASN A 183 -1.85 13.65 4.20
C ASN A 183 -0.87 13.52 5.38
N ILE A 184 -1.34 13.66 6.62
CA ILE A 184 -0.53 13.36 7.81
C ILE A 184 -0.12 11.88 7.83
N ILE A 185 -1.04 10.96 7.53
CA ILE A 185 -0.74 9.52 7.44
C ILE A 185 0.28 9.26 6.31
N LYS A 186 0.05 9.83 5.11
CA LYS A 186 0.96 9.71 3.95
C LYS A 186 2.38 10.14 4.30
N ALA A 187 2.53 11.27 5.02
CA ALA A 187 3.83 11.80 5.42
C ALA A 187 4.62 10.88 6.37
N MET A 188 3.97 9.91 7.01
CA MET A 188 4.63 8.92 7.87
C MET A 188 5.04 7.64 7.14
N LEU A 189 4.65 7.45 5.88
CA LEU A 189 4.99 6.25 5.11
C LEU A 189 6.33 6.44 4.42
N THR A 190 7.23 5.46 4.59
CA THR A 190 8.52 5.47 3.87
C THR A 190 8.36 5.06 2.40
N PRO A 191 9.35 5.34 1.53
CA PRO A 191 9.29 4.94 0.13
C PRO A 191 9.05 3.43 -0.06
N TYR A 192 9.69 2.57 0.76
CA TYR A 192 9.50 1.12 0.66
C TYR A 192 8.16 0.66 1.25
N GLU A 193 7.60 1.34 2.26
CA GLU A 193 6.23 1.10 2.71
C GLU A 193 5.21 1.41 1.60
N LEU A 194 5.41 2.50 0.85
CA LEU A 194 4.58 2.83 -0.31
C LEU A 194 4.69 1.77 -1.40
N VAL A 195 5.88 1.25 -1.71
CA VAL A 195 6.04 0.13 -2.65
C VAL A 195 5.23 -1.09 -2.21
N PHE A 196 5.29 -1.45 -0.93
CA PHE A 196 4.54 -2.59 -0.41
C PHE A 196 3.02 -2.36 -0.47
N LEU A 197 2.56 -1.16 -0.11
CA LEU A 197 1.16 -0.79 -0.19
C LEU A 197 0.66 -0.77 -1.65
N PHE A 198 1.50 -0.36 -2.61
CA PHE A 198 1.17 -0.37 -4.04
C PHE A 198 0.87 -1.79 -4.52
N TYR A 199 1.74 -2.75 -4.22
CA TYR A 199 1.48 -4.14 -4.57
C TYR A 199 0.32 -4.72 -3.78
N TYR A 200 0.21 -4.41 -2.49
CA TYR A 200 -0.91 -4.85 -1.66
C TYR A 200 -2.25 -4.43 -2.25
N GLY A 201 -2.44 -3.18 -2.67
CA GLY A 201 -3.74 -2.77 -3.22
C GLY A 201 -4.11 -3.45 -4.55
N LEU A 202 -3.15 -4.04 -5.27
CA LEU A 202 -3.41 -4.85 -6.46
C LEU A 202 -3.77 -6.31 -6.14
N THR A 203 -3.57 -6.75 -4.90
CA THR A 203 -4.00 -8.08 -4.42
C THR A 203 -5.51 -8.15 -4.22
N LEU A 204 -6.05 -9.38 -4.12
CA LEU A 204 -7.47 -9.57 -3.79
C LEU A 204 -7.82 -9.01 -2.41
N ASP A 205 -6.93 -9.17 -1.42
CA ASP A 205 -7.17 -8.69 -0.05
C ASP A 205 -7.07 -7.16 0.06
N GLY A 206 -6.22 -6.54 -0.76
CA GLY A 206 -6.02 -5.10 -0.79
C GLY A 206 -7.07 -4.31 -1.56
N TYR A 207 -8.14 -4.92 -2.09
CA TYR A 207 -9.15 -4.21 -2.90
C TYR A 207 -9.79 -3.02 -2.15
N LYS A 208 -10.01 -3.14 -0.83
CA LYS A 208 -10.55 -2.05 0.00
C LYS A 208 -9.54 -0.91 0.13
N PHE A 209 -8.28 -1.26 0.31
CA PHE A 209 -7.19 -0.31 0.37
C PHE A 209 -7.02 0.42 -0.95
N LYS A 210 -7.07 -0.28 -2.10
CA LYS A 210 -6.99 0.32 -3.44
C LYS A 210 -7.98 1.46 -3.63
N ARG A 211 -9.25 1.25 -3.27
CA ARG A 211 -10.29 2.27 -3.38
C ARG A 211 -9.96 3.54 -2.56
N LEU A 212 -9.43 3.36 -1.36
CA LEU A 212 -9.00 4.46 -0.51
C LEU A 212 -7.73 5.13 -1.06
N ALA A 213 -6.79 4.33 -1.57
CA ALA A 213 -5.55 4.80 -2.15
C ALA A 213 -5.79 5.71 -3.36
N GLU A 214 -6.74 5.34 -4.23
CA GLU A 214 -7.17 6.15 -5.37
C GLU A 214 -7.93 7.41 -4.93
N LYS A 215 -8.84 7.29 -3.95
CA LYS A 215 -9.62 8.41 -3.43
C LYS A 215 -8.74 9.53 -2.87
N TYR A 216 -7.68 9.16 -2.17
CA TYR A 216 -6.80 10.09 -1.46
C TYR A 216 -5.43 10.28 -2.11
N SER A 217 -5.21 9.72 -3.31
CA SER A 217 -3.93 9.81 -4.03
C SER A 217 -2.74 9.45 -3.12
N ILE A 218 -2.82 8.28 -2.47
CA ILE A 218 -1.83 7.83 -1.47
C ILE A 218 -0.42 7.75 -2.08
N PHE A 219 -0.30 7.46 -3.37
CA PHE A 219 0.97 7.22 -4.06
C PHE A 219 1.49 8.43 -4.84
N GLU A 220 0.99 9.64 -4.55
CA GLU A 220 1.47 10.91 -5.12
C GLU A 220 2.99 11.12 -4.99
N HIS A 221 3.64 10.49 -4.01
CA HIS A 221 5.09 10.58 -3.78
C HIS A 221 5.78 9.22 -3.91
N LEU A 222 5.15 8.25 -4.58
CA LEU A 222 5.77 6.96 -4.84
C LEU A 222 6.92 7.13 -5.84
N ASP A 223 8.13 6.73 -5.43
CA ASP A 223 9.24 6.65 -6.36
C ASP A 223 9.05 5.46 -7.30
N ILE A 224 8.62 5.78 -8.53
CA ILE A 224 8.35 4.81 -9.60
C ILE A 224 9.58 3.95 -9.89
N ALA A 225 10.79 4.47 -9.71
CA ALA A 225 12.03 3.73 -9.96
C ALA A 225 12.25 2.58 -8.96
N LEU A 226 11.58 2.63 -7.80
CA LEU A 226 11.60 1.55 -6.83
C LEU A 226 10.70 0.39 -7.24
N LEU A 227 9.67 0.62 -8.06
CA LEU A 227 8.79 -0.46 -8.49
C LEU A 227 9.52 -1.51 -9.33
N ALA A 228 9.04 -2.74 -9.23
CA ALA A 228 9.48 -3.85 -10.04
C ALA A 228 8.97 -3.71 -11.49
N ASN A 229 9.37 -4.66 -12.32
CA ASN A 229 8.81 -4.89 -13.64
C ASN A 229 8.42 -6.38 -13.71
N SER A 230 7.20 -6.70 -13.26
CA SER A 230 6.59 -8.04 -13.28
C SER A 230 6.31 -8.54 -14.70
N LEU A 231 7.37 -8.98 -15.38
CA LEU A 231 7.29 -9.53 -16.74
C LEU A 231 6.43 -10.80 -16.83
N ARG A 232 6.15 -11.46 -15.69
CA ARG A 232 5.38 -12.69 -15.61
C ARG A 232 4.42 -12.66 -14.42
N ASP A 233 3.14 -12.86 -14.70
CA ASP A 233 2.11 -13.08 -13.67
C ASP A 233 0.93 -13.85 -14.28
N GLU A 234 0.69 -15.05 -13.77
CA GLU A 234 -0.41 -15.91 -14.23
C GLU A 234 -1.77 -15.25 -13.99
N ARG A 235 -1.94 -14.49 -12.89
CA ARG A 235 -3.20 -13.83 -12.52
C ARG A 235 -3.69 -12.85 -13.58
N PHE A 236 -2.75 -12.20 -14.27
CA PHE A 236 -3.03 -11.20 -15.29
C PHE A 236 -2.70 -11.68 -16.70
N ASN A 237 -2.37 -12.98 -16.87
CA ASN A 237 -1.94 -13.55 -18.15
C ASN A 237 -0.76 -12.77 -18.77
N LEU A 238 0.20 -12.35 -17.93
CA LEU A 238 1.37 -11.58 -18.34
C LEU A 238 2.52 -12.54 -18.67
N TYR A 239 3.03 -12.47 -19.90
CA TYR A 239 4.13 -13.28 -20.41
C TYR A 239 5.05 -12.44 -21.30
N GLY A 240 5.71 -11.45 -20.70
CA GLY A 240 6.46 -10.41 -21.39
C GLY A 240 5.55 -9.31 -21.96
N ASP A 241 6.04 -8.08 -21.92
CA ASP A 241 5.38 -6.92 -22.51
C ASP A 241 6.38 -5.79 -22.80
N GLU A 242 5.88 -4.69 -23.38
CA GLU A 242 6.67 -3.49 -23.70
C GLU A 242 6.86 -2.54 -22.51
N TYR A 243 6.24 -2.83 -21.36
CA TYR A 243 6.30 -1.95 -20.21
C TYR A 243 7.66 -2.02 -19.52
N LYS A 244 8.14 -0.86 -19.10
CA LYS A 244 9.45 -0.73 -18.43
C LYS A 244 9.33 -0.75 -16.91
N SER A 245 8.12 -0.67 -16.37
CA SER A 245 7.83 -0.71 -14.94
C SER A 245 6.39 -1.10 -14.64
N ASP A 246 6.16 -1.58 -13.42
CA ASP A 246 4.83 -1.91 -12.91
C ASP A 246 3.92 -0.68 -12.79
N TYR A 247 4.48 0.53 -12.68
CA TYR A 247 3.68 1.76 -12.75
C TYR A 247 2.93 1.85 -14.07
N GLN A 248 3.65 1.73 -15.19
CA GLN A 248 3.06 1.79 -16.53
C GLN A 248 2.07 0.65 -16.75
N ARG A 249 2.36 -0.53 -16.17
CA ARG A 249 1.51 -1.71 -16.31
C ARG A 249 0.21 -1.57 -15.53
N PHE A 250 0.27 -1.13 -14.28
CA PHE A 250 -0.85 -1.17 -13.33
C PHE A 250 -1.50 0.18 -13.07
N VAL A 251 -1.15 1.23 -13.81
CA VAL A 251 -1.85 2.54 -13.75
C VAL A 251 -2.49 2.83 -15.09
N THR A 252 -3.74 3.30 -15.08
CA THR A 252 -4.52 3.57 -16.29
C THR A 252 -5.53 4.71 -16.10
N ASP A 253 -5.86 5.40 -17.18
CA ASP A 253 -6.98 6.36 -17.21
C ASP A 253 -8.35 5.66 -17.29
N ASN A 254 -8.38 4.37 -17.66
CA ASN A 254 -9.62 3.61 -17.71
C ASN A 254 -10.12 3.27 -16.30
N LYS A 255 -11.09 4.04 -15.82
CA LYS A 255 -11.67 3.89 -14.47
C LYS A 255 -12.43 2.56 -14.26
N GLU A 256 -12.74 1.84 -15.34
CA GLU A 256 -13.46 0.56 -15.28
C GLU A 256 -12.52 -0.63 -15.09
N ASP A 257 -11.21 -0.46 -15.32
CA ASP A 257 -10.23 -1.53 -15.13
C ASP A 257 -9.98 -1.76 -13.64
N LYS A 258 -10.59 -2.84 -13.10
CA LYS A 258 -10.48 -3.19 -11.68
C LYS A 258 -9.10 -3.74 -11.30
N ASN A 259 -8.33 -4.22 -12.27
CA ASN A 259 -7.02 -4.83 -12.07
C ASN A 259 -5.90 -3.79 -12.02
N LYS A 260 -6.19 -2.54 -12.37
CA LYS A 260 -5.25 -1.42 -12.38
C LYS A 260 -5.73 -0.28 -11.51
N TYR A 261 -4.79 0.50 -11.03
CA TYR A 261 -5.06 1.77 -10.41
C TYR A 261 -5.52 2.82 -11.40
N ASN A 262 -6.46 3.66 -10.99
CA ASN A 262 -6.77 4.89 -11.68
C ASN A 262 -5.57 5.84 -11.67
N SER A 263 -5.28 6.54 -12.77
CA SER A 263 -4.24 7.57 -12.86
C SER A 263 -4.37 8.69 -11.80
N SER A 264 -5.57 8.90 -11.23
CA SER A 264 -5.80 9.81 -10.10
C SER A 264 -5.02 9.45 -8.83
N ILE A 265 -4.33 8.31 -8.82
CA ILE A 265 -3.47 7.88 -7.72
C ILE A 265 -2.20 8.74 -7.57
N ASP A 266 -1.81 9.41 -8.65
CA ASP A 266 -0.73 10.37 -8.75
C ASP A 266 -1.34 11.74 -9.10
N LYS A 267 -1.84 12.46 -8.10
CA LYS A 267 -2.25 13.86 -8.27
C LYS A 267 -1.06 14.80 -8.01
N SER A 268 0.11 14.48 -8.54
CA SER A 268 1.06 15.53 -8.84
C SER A 268 0.49 16.32 -10.03
N THR A 269 -0.03 17.51 -9.73
CA THR A 269 -0.33 18.55 -10.71
C THR A 269 0.81 18.61 -11.73
N VAL A 270 0.46 18.50 -13.01
CA VAL A 270 1.22 18.96 -14.17
C VAL A 270 2.20 20.07 -13.79
N VAL A 271 3.50 19.78 -13.68
CA VAL A 271 4.57 20.77 -13.91
C VAL A 271 5.88 20.06 -14.32
N TYR A 272 6.40 20.49 -15.47
CA TYR A 272 7.71 20.25 -16.12
C TYR A 272 7.88 18.98 -16.97
N LEU A 273 7.35 19.05 -18.19
CA LEU A 273 8.19 19.07 -19.39
C LEU A 273 7.98 20.42 -20.12
#